data_AF-A0A1I5UVK6-F1
#
_entry.id   AF-A0A1I5UVK6-F1
#
_cell.length_a   1.000
_cell.length_b   1.000
_cell.length_c   1.000
_cell.angle_alpha   90.00
_cell.angle_beta   90.00
_cell.angle_gamma   90.00
#
_symmetry.space_group_name_H-M   'P 1'
#
loop_
_entity.id
_entity.type
_entity.pdbx_description
1 polymer ?
#
loop_
_entity_poly.entity_id
_entity_poly.type
_entity_poly.pdbx_seq_one_letter_code
_entity_poly.pdbx_strand_id
1 'polypeptide(L)'
;MTVFGAQCLRAVYGMRDCASGPSSAQAMQRDPVHHFDTALQARRAFAPEGYATLADVGLDLPLVSPYQLSCRNPDGPVLISYNHMDAPTALANRERIARDGYLPEMLFNRVLDRALALARMVRRDIYLTHAFHALPEARSAAIPARLVEESFDRITRHEIDRRPVIALGRDAARCCARFGVSHQALPHLSARGESLDTKARRLADALPQSAKRHAA
;
A
#
# COMPACT_ATOMS: atom_id res chain seq x y z
N MET A 1 -74.32 24.68 31.31
CA MET A 1 -73.67 23.38 31.07
C MET A 1 -72.63 23.54 29.97
N THR A 2 -71.40 23.78 30.43
CA THR A 2 -70.05 23.41 29.93
C THR A 2 -70.06 22.34 28.81
N VAL A 3 -69.65 22.59 27.55
CA VAL A 3 -68.29 22.66 26.92
C VAL A 3 -67.75 21.31 26.39
N PHE A 4 -67.43 21.31 25.08
CA PHE A 4 -66.35 20.65 24.32
C PHE A 4 -65.82 19.24 24.65
N GLY A 5 -65.58 18.47 23.58
CA GLY A 5 -64.20 18.20 23.13
C GLY A 5 -63.50 16.91 23.54
N ALA A 6 -63.13 16.14 22.51
CA ALA A 6 -61.83 15.51 22.27
C ALA A 6 -61.11 14.63 23.34
N GLN A 7 -60.79 13.42 22.87
CA GLN A 7 -59.50 12.71 22.99
C GLN A 7 -59.00 12.13 24.34
N CYS A 8 -58.36 10.96 24.15
CA CYS A 8 -57.25 10.34 24.90
C CYS A 8 -57.55 9.52 26.16
N LEU A 9 -57.19 8.22 26.11
CA LEU A 9 -56.40 7.43 27.09
C LEU A 9 -56.25 5.98 26.54
N ARG A 10 -55.08 5.54 26.03
CA ARG A 10 -54.02 4.72 26.72
C ARG A 10 -54.60 3.65 27.66
N ALA A 11 -54.22 2.37 27.69
CA ALA A 11 -53.12 1.55 27.16
C ALA A 11 -53.57 0.05 27.24
N VAL A 12 -52.92 -0.99 26.69
CA VAL A 12 -51.82 -1.77 27.31
C VAL A 12 -51.71 -3.10 26.52
N TYR A 13 -50.53 -3.38 25.91
CA TYR A 13 -49.96 -4.69 25.49
C TYR A 13 -50.73 -5.54 24.43
N GLY A 14 -50.12 -6.17 23.43
CA GLY A 14 -48.72 -6.44 23.11
C GLY A 14 -48.65 -7.40 21.90
N MET A 15 -47.43 -7.57 21.38
CA MET A 15 -46.98 -8.48 20.31
C MET A 15 -47.18 -8.02 18.85
N ARG A 16 -46.07 -7.46 18.34
CA ARG A 16 -45.71 -7.29 16.93
C ARG A 16 -45.05 -8.58 16.45
N ASP A 17 -45.34 -8.99 15.23
CA ASP A 17 -44.40 -9.73 14.37
C ASP A 17 -44.34 -9.02 13.02
N CYS A 18 -43.28 -8.24 12.81
CA CYS A 18 -42.88 -7.76 11.50
C CYS A 18 -41.72 -8.64 11.02
N ALA A 19 -41.95 -9.42 9.97
CA ALA A 19 -40.91 -10.14 9.25
C ALA A 19 -39.98 -9.12 8.55
N SER A 20 -38.83 -8.88 9.15
CA SER A 20 -37.71 -8.14 8.56
C SER A 20 -36.95 -9.03 7.58
N GLY A 21 -36.91 -8.60 6.31
CA GLY A 21 -35.97 -9.13 5.32
C GLY A 21 -34.50 -8.93 5.74
N PRO A 22 -33.54 -9.62 5.09
CA PRO A 22 -32.15 -9.59 5.52
C PRO A 22 -31.57 -8.17 5.34
N SER A 23 -31.26 -7.57 6.49
CA SER A 23 -30.56 -6.29 6.63
C SER A 23 -29.16 -6.36 6.01
N SER A 24 -28.89 -5.37 5.17
CA SER A 24 -27.60 -4.97 4.60
C SER A 24 -26.59 -4.50 5.68
N ALA A 25 -26.20 -5.40 6.59
CA ALA A 25 -25.29 -5.11 7.70
C ALA A 25 -24.21 -6.20 7.89
N GLN A 26 -23.67 -6.71 6.80
CA GLN A 26 -22.38 -7.42 6.80
C GLN A 26 -21.37 -6.63 5.96
N ALA A 27 -21.15 -5.36 6.33
CA ALA A 27 -19.82 -4.81 6.15
C ALA A 27 -18.93 -5.60 7.11
N MET A 28 -18.30 -6.68 6.61
CA MET A 28 -17.22 -7.36 7.31
C MET A 28 -16.26 -6.27 7.78
N GLN A 29 -16.23 -6.03 9.08
CA GLN A 29 -15.19 -5.28 9.73
C GLN A 29 -13.95 -6.17 9.61
N ARG A 30 -13.24 -6.05 8.48
CA ARG A 30 -12.09 -6.90 8.18
C ARG A 30 -10.92 -6.39 9.00
N ASP A 31 -10.43 -7.24 9.88
CA ASP A 31 -9.31 -6.93 10.76
C ASP A 31 -8.05 -6.64 9.91
N PRO A 32 -7.37 -5.48 10.08
CA PRO A 32 -6.16 -5.14 9.33
C PRO A 32 -5.07 -6.23 9.40
N VAL A 33 -5.07 -7.03 10.47
CA VAL A 33 -4.13 -8.13 10.67
C VAL A 33 -4.32 -9.25 9.63
N HIS A 34 -5.56 -9.61 9.30
CA HIS A 34 -5.85 -10.72 8.36
C HIS A 34 -5.45 -10.41 6.92
N HIS A 35 -5.50 -9.15 6.51
CA HIS A 35 -5.06 -8.70 5.18
C HIS A 35 -3.54 -8.85 4.99
N PHE A 36 -2.78 -8.54 6.04
CA PHE A 36 -1.34 -8.62 6.01
C PHE A 36 -0.84 -10.08 5.90
N ASP A 37 -1.40 -11.00 6.67
CA ASP A 37 -1.00 -12.41 6.64
C ASP A 37 -1.30 -13.04 5.27
N THR A 38 -2.45 -12.71 4.68
CA THR A 38 -2.82 -13.16 3.33
C THR A 38 -1.82 -12.66 2.29
N ALA A 39 -1.44 -11.38 2.35
CA ALA A 39 -0.47 -10.80 1.42
C ALA A 39 0.94 -11.41 1.59
N LEU A 40 1.37 -11.67 2.84
CA LEU A 40 2.65 -12.30 3.12
C LEU A 40 2.72 -13.73 2.57
N GLN A 41 1.66 -14.52 2.75
CA GLN A 41 1.60 -15.87 2.20
C GLN A 41 1.55 -15.86 0.67
N ALA A 42 0.77 -14.95 0.08
CA ALA A 42 0.73 -14.78 -1.37
C ALA A 42 2.11 -14.40 -1.93
N ARG A 43 2.86 -13.53 -1.24
CA ARG A 43 4.24 -13.18 -1.62
C ARG A 43 5.16 -14.39 -1.55
N ARG A 44 5.11 -15.18 -0.48
CA ARG A 44 5.93 -16.40 -0.34
C ARG A 44 5.63 -17.43 -1.42
N ALA A 45 4.37 -17.53 -1.85
CA ALA A 45 3.95 -18.40 -2.94
C ALA A 45 4.28 -17.85 -4.35
N PHE A 46 4.57 -16.55 -4.47
CA PHE A 46 4.85 -15.92 -5.76
C PHE A 46 6.32 -16.12 -6.17
N ALA A 47 6.56 -17.18 -6.93
CA ALA A 47 7.86 -17.55 -7.48
C ALA A 47 7.80 -17.67 -9.01
N PRO A 48 7.73 -16.54 -9.76
CA PRO A 48 7.68 -16.58 -11.22
C PRO A 48 9.01 -17.08 -11.80
N GLU A 49 8.94 -17.93 -12.81
CA GLU A 49 10.12 -18.48 -13.50
C GLU A 49 11.03 -17.35 -14.02
N GLY A 50 12.34 -17.51 -13.80
CA GLY A 50 13.36 -16.53 -14.22
C GLY A 50 13.59 -15.37 -13.24
N TYR A 51 12.95 -15.36 -12.07
CA TYR A 51 13.13 -14.33 -11.04
C TYR A 51 13.48 -14.96 -9.70
N ALA A 52 14.41 -14.34 -8.97
CA ALA A 52 14.69 -14.74 -7.60
C ALA A 52 13.62 -14.20 -6.66
N THR A 53 13.22 -14.99 -5.67
CA THR A 53 12.37 -14.55 -4.57
C THR A 53 13.20 -13.87 -3.49
N LEU A 54 12.53 -13.21 -2.53
CA LEU A 54 13.21 -12.74 -1.32
C LEU A 54 13.82 -13.89 -0.50
N ALA A 55 13.22 -15.09 -0.54
CA ALA A 55 13.76 -16.26 0.14
C ALA A 55 15.08 -16.73 -0.48
N ASP A 56 15.17 -16.74 -1.81
CA ASP A 56 16.37 -17.15 -2.54
C ASP A 56 17.60 -16.27 -2.21
N VAL A 57 17.36 -15.00 -1.88
CA VAL A 57 18.42 -14.05 -1.51
C VAL A 57 18.58 -13.87 0.01
N GLY A 58 17.91 -14.69 0.83
CA GLY A 58 18.00 -14.65 2.30
C GLY A 58 17.36 -13.42 2.95
N LEU A 59 16.31 -12.88 2.34
CA LEU A 59 15.50 -11.74 2.79
C LEU A 59 14.04 -12.12 3.06
N ASP A 60 13.76 -13.39 3.42
CA ASP A 60 12.41 -13.87 3.80
C ASP A 60 11.98 -13.38 5.19
N LEU A 61 11.90 -12.06 5.35
CA LEU A 61 11.40 -11.42 6.56
C LEU A 61 9.89 -11.68 6.71
N PRO A 62 9.32 -11.55 7.92
CA PRO A 62 7.87 -11.61 8.15
C PRO A 62 7.16 -10.34 7.65
N LEU A 63 7.51 -9.91 6.43
CA LEU A 63 7.11 -8.68 5.75
C LEU A 63 6.80 -8.97 4.28
N VAL A 64 5.89 -8.20 3.69
CA VAL A 64 5.57 -8.29 2.26
C VAL A 64 6.70 -7.66 1.43
N SER A 65 7.32 -6.60 1.94
CA SER A 65 8.51 -6.00 1.34
C SER A 65 9.52 -5.63 2.42
N PRO A 66 10.84 -5.75 2.17
CA PRO A 66 11.85 -5.25 3.09
C PRO A 66 11.67 -3.77 3.44
N TYR A 67 11.12 -2.94 2.54
CA TYR A 67 10.83 -1.53 2.82
C TYR A 67 9.94 -1.34 4.06
N GLN A 68 9.13 -2.33 4.41
CA GLN A 68 8.25 -2.28 5.58
C GLN A 68 8.99 -2.33 6.92
N LEU A 69 10.31 -2.53 6.93
CA LEU A 69 11.12 -2.25 8.11
C LEU A 69 11.10 -0.76 8.50
N SER A 70 10.97 0.14 7.51
CA SER A 70 10.96 1.59 7.73
C SER A 70 9.67 2.29 7.30
N CYS A 71 8.89 1.69 6.40
CA CYS A 71 7.70 2.29 5.77
C CYS A 71 6.45 1.40 5.92
N ARG A 72 6.04 1.07 7.16
CA ARG A 72 4.88 0.19 7.43
C ARG A 72 3.79 0.87 8.27
N ASN A 73 3.49 2.12 7.99
CA ASN A 73 2.38 2.81 8.67
C ASN A 73 1.02 2.35 8.11
N PRO A 74 0.19 1.60 8.87
CA PRO A 74 -1.10 1.11 8.37
C PRO A 74 -2.09 2.23 8.05
N ASP A 75 -1.91 3.42 8.64
CA ASP A 75 -2.78 4.59 8.44
C ASP A 75 -2.13 5.67 7.58
N GLY A 76 -0.85 5.51 7.23
CA GLY A 76 -0.09 6.48 6.45
C GLY A 76 -0.51 6.56 4.97
N PRO A 77 0.06 7.48 4.19
CA PRO A 77 -0.07 7.46 2.74
C PRO A 77 0.57 6.20 2.16
N VAL A 78 -0.11 5.54 1.21
CA VAL A 78 0.41 4.34 0.54
C VAL A 78 1.13 4.73 -0.75
N LEU A 79 2.37 4.29 -0.87
CA LEU A 79 3.18 4.40 -2.08
C LEU A 79 3.36 3.00 -2.68
N ILE A 80 3.20 2.90 -3.99
CA ILE A 80 3.49 1.67 -4.75
C ILE A 80 4.60 1.98 -5.75
N SER A 81 5.76 1.36 -5.60
CA SER A 81 6.83 1.42 -6.61
C SER A 81 6.79 0.20 -7.54
N TYR A 82 7.67 0.15 -8.53
CA TYR A 82 7.70 -0.94 -9.50
C TYR A 82 8.13 -2.27 -8.87
N ASN A 83 9.34 -2.30 -8.32
CA ASN A 83 9.94 -3.44 -7.63
C ASN A 83 10.96 -2.91 -6.59
N HIS A 84 11.53 -3.81 -5.78
CA HIS A 84 12.51 -3.44 -4.77
C HIS A 84 13.88 -3.10 -5.40
N MET A 85 14.54 -4.10 -5.98
CA MET A 85 15.83 -4.03 -6.67
C MET A 85 16.08 -5.33 -7.45
N ASP A 86 17.20 -5.43 -8.15
CA ASP A 86 17.67 -6.67 -8.77
C ASP A 86 18.30 -7.66 -7.76
N ALA A 87 18.31 -8.94 -8.12
CA ALA A 87 18.80 -10.02 -7.27
C ALA A 87 20.29 -9.90 -6.91
N PRO A 88 21.22 -9.56 -7.84
CA PRO A 88 22.62 -9.35 -7.48
C PRO A 88 22.83 -8.25 -6.45
N THR A 89 22.13 -7.11 -6.57
CA THR A 89 22.21 -6.02 -5.59
C THR A 89 21.69 -6.46 -4.22
N ALA A 90 20.58 -7.21 -4.19
CA ALA A 90 20.00 -7.73 -2.96
C ALA A 90 20.96 -8.70 -2.24
N LEU A 91 21.56 -9.64 -2.98
CA LEU A 91 22.54 -10.59 -2.46
C LEU A 91 23.77 -9.87 -1.88
N ALA A 92 24.34 -8.94 -2.65
CA ALA A 92 25.54 -8.21 -2.26
C ALA A 92 25.34 -7.34 -1.00
N ASN A 93 24.11 -6.94 -0.69
CA ASN A 93 23.79 -6.03 0.42
C ASN A 93 22.81 -6.64 1.42
N ARG A 94 22.67 -7.96 1.45
CA ARG A 94 21.64 -8.68 2.22
C ARG A 94 21.55 -8.21 3.67
N GLU A 95 22.68 -8.11 4.37
CA GLU A 95 22.70 -7.72 5.79
C GLU A 95 22.20 -6.29 6.03
N ARG A 96 22.56 -5.36 5.14
CA ARG A 96 22.09 -3.97 5.22
C ARG A 96 20.59 -3.90 4.95
N ILE A 97 20.13 -4.61 3.93
CA ILE A 97 18.70 -4.66 3.58
C ILE A 97 17.88 -5.34 4.67
N ALA A 98 18.38 -6.41 5.29
CA ALA A 98 17.71 -7.10 6.39
C ALA A 98 17.59 -6.22 7.65
N ARG A 99 18.47 -5.22 7.81
CA ARG A 99 18.44 -4.26 8.91
C ARG A 99 17.56 -3.05 8.63
N ASP A 100 17.76 -2.42 7.47
CA ASP A 100 17.20 -1.10 7.17
C ASP A 100 15.98 -1.18 6.23
N GLY A 101 15.87 -2.27 5.47
CA GLY A 101 14.82 -2.49 4.47
C GLY A 101 15.13 -1.93 3.08
N TYR A 102 16.19 -1.14 2.93
CA TYR A 102 16.54 -0.45 1.70
C TYR A 102 18.02 -0.01 1.69
N LEU A 103 18.48 0.54 0.56
CA LEU A 103 19.80 1.14 0.42
C LEU A 103 19.69 2.67 0.25
N PRO A 104 20.12 3.49 1.23
CA PRO A 104 19.96 4.95 1.20
C PRO A 104 20.59 5.62 -0.03
N GLU A 105 21.68 5.06 -0.54
CA GLU A 105 22.43 5.60 -1.68
C GLU A 105 21.70 5.46 -3.02
N MET A 106 20.70 4.57 -3.12
CA MET A 106 19.93 4.40 -4.35
C MET A 106 19.14 5.67 -4.67
N LEU A 107 19.13 6.07 -5.94
CA LEU A 107 18.44 7.29 -6.40
C LEU A 107 16.97 7.35 -5.94
N PHE A 108 16.27 6.22 -5.98
CA PHE A 108 14.89 6.11 -5.48
C PHE A 108 14.79 6.59 -4.03
N ASN A 109 15.67 6.08 -3.15
CA ASN A 109 15.67 6.37 -1.73
C ASN A 109 16.07 7.81 -1.43
N ARG A 110 17.10 8.33 -2.11
CA ARG A 110 17.50 9.73 -1.97
C ARG A 110 16.36 10.70 -2.31
N VAL A 111 15.58 10.40 -3.36
CA VAL A 111 14.41 11.20 -3.74
C VAL A 111 13.29 11.05 -2.73
N LEU A 112 13.01 9.83 -2.28
CA LEU A 112 11.99 9.55 -1.26
C LEU A 112 12.29 10.31 0.04
N ASP A 113 13.50 10.20 0.57
CA ASP A 113 13.91 10.85 1.81
C ASP A 113 13.83 12.37 1.70
N ARG A 114 14.21 12.93 0.55
CA ARG A 114 14.09 14.37 0.30
C ARG A 114 12.62 14.82 0.20
N ALA A 115 11.76 14.02 -0.42
CA ALA A 115 10.32 14.32 -0.51
C ALA A 115 9.66 14.30 0.88
N LEU A 116 9.99 13.28 1.69
CA LEU A 116 9.50 13.17 3.06
C LEU A 116 9.96 14.36 3.91
N ALA A 117 11.23 14.76 3.79
CA ALA A 117 11.74 15.95 4.48
C ALA A 117 10.98 17.24 4.08
N LEU A 118 10.72 17.44 2.79
CA LEU A 118 9.92 18.58 2.30
C LEU A 118 8.48 18.55 2.84
N ALA A 119 7.90 17.36 2.98
CA ALA A 119 6.57 17.16 3.55
C ALA A 119 6.53 17.21 5.09
N ARG A 120 7.69 17.34 5.76
CA ARG A 120 7.86 17.19 7.22
C ARG A 120 7.39 15.84 7.75
N MET A 121 7.66 14.80 6.97
CA MET A 121 7.38 13.40 7.28
C MET A 121 8.70 12.63 7.40
N VAL A 122 8.61 11.48 8.05
CA VAL A 122 9.66 10.45 8.09
C VAL A 122 9.11 9.15 7.50
N ARG A 123 9.99 8.17 7.22
CA ARG A 123 9.59 6.90 6.60
C ARG A 123 8.49 6.15 7.36
N ARG A 124 8.52 6.20 8.71
CA ARG A 124 7.49 5.59 9.56
C ARG A 124 6.10 6.23 9.44
N ASP A 125 5.97 7.34 8.72
CA ASP A 125 4.69 8.01 8.48
C ASP A 125 4.01 7.52 7.20
N ILE A 126 4.67 6.69 6.39
CA ILE A 126 4.14 6.16 5.13
C ILE A 126 4.07 4.63 5.13
N TYR A 127 3.32 4.10 4.17
CA TYR A 127 3.34 2.71 3.77
C TYR A 127 3.95 2.58 2.38
N LEU A 128 4.93 1.70 2.18
CA LEU A 128 5.56 1.49 0.87
C LEU A 128 5.58 0.01 0.50
N THR A 129 5.05 -0.30 -0.69
CA THR A 129 5.07 -1.64 -1.29
C THR A 129 5.37 -1.57 -2.79
N HIS A 130 5.25 -2.70 -3.50
CA HIS A 130 5.62 -2.86 -4.90
C HIS A 130 4.47 -3.38 -5.76
N ALA A 131 4.53 -3.12 -7.06
CA ALA A 131 3.70 -3.81 -8.03
C ALA A 131 4.23 -5.23 -8.32
N PHE A 132 5.55 -5.40 -8.33
CA PHE A 132 6.23 -6.68 -8.55
C PHE A 132 7.08 -7.10 -7.34
N HIS A 133 6.84 -8.31 -6.82
CA HIS A 133 7.42 -8.80 -5.56
C HIS A 133 8.54 -9.84 -5.70
N ALA A 134 9.01 -10.11 -6.92
CA ALA A 134 10.23 -10.89 -7.17
C ALA A 134 11.38 -9.99 -7.67
N LEU A 135 12.58 -10.54 -7.74
CA LEU A 135 13.81 -9.83 -8.05
C LEU A 135 14.28 -10.17 -9.47
N PRO A 136 14.38 -9.19 -10.38
CA PRO A 136 14.97 -9.41 -11.70
C PRO A 136 16.46 -9.75 -11.61
N GLU A 137 16.97 -10.48 -12.59
CA GLU A 137 18.39 -10.86 -12.70
C GLU A 137 19.34 -9.67 -12.84
N ALA A 138 18.86 -8.54 -13.36
CA ALA A 138 19.67 -7.37 -13.63
C ALA A 138 18.92 -6.06 -13.37
N ARG A 139 19.68 -5.02 -13.03
CA ARG A 139 19.16 -3.69 -12.78
C ARG A 139 18.47 -3.13 -14.03
N SER A 140 17.25 -2.65 -13.87
CA SER A 140 16.42 -2.11 -14.97
C SER A 140 16.04 -3.13 -16.04
N ALA A 141 16.19 -4.45 -15.78
CA ALA A 141 15.64 -5.46 -16.67
C ALA A 141 14.12 -5.28 -16.79
N ALA A 142 13.60 -5.44 -18.01
CA ALA A 142 12.17 -5.32 -18.25
C ALA A 142 11.44 -6.55 -17.68
N ILE A 143 10.51 -6.32 -16.75
CA ILE A 143 9.61 -7.39 -16.27
C ILE A 143 8.37 -7.39 -17.17
N PRO A 144 7.98 -8.54 -17.76
CA PRO A 144 6.77 -8.66 -18.56
C PRO A 144 5.55 -8.13 -17.81
N ALA A 145 4.74 -7.30 -18.49
CA ALA A 145 3.56 -6.66 -17.89
C ALA A 145 2.62 -7.69 -17.22
N ARG A 146 2.46 -8.87 -17.83
CA ARG A 146 1.64 -9.97 -17.28
C ARG A 146 2.07 -10.38 -15.86
N LEU A 147 3.38 -10.43 -15.60
CA LEU A 147 3.92 -10.87 -14.31
C LEU A 147 3.79 -9.78 -13.24
N VAL A 148 3.92 -8.51 -13.66
CA VAL A 148 3.66 -7.37 -12.78
C VAL A 148 2.19 -7.36 -12.37
N GLU A 149 1.27 -7.58 -13.32
CA GLU A 149 -0.17 -7.64 -13.04
C GLU A 149 -0.52 -8.85 -12.16
N GLU A 150 0.07 -10.02 -12.41
CA GLU A 150 -0.12 -11.23 -11.58
C GLU A 150 0.35 -11.01 -10.14
N SER A 151 1.55 -10.45 -9.96
CA SER A 151 2.08 -10.07 -8.64
C SER A 151 1.13 -9.09 -7.94
N PHE A 152 0.69 -8.05 -8.65
CA PHE A 152 -0.15 -7.02 -8.08
C PHE A 152 -1.50 -7.56 -7.60
N ASP A 153 -2.18 -8.37 -8.43
CA ASP A 153 -3.49 -8.92 -8.08
C ASP A 153 -3.39 -9.89 -6.90
N ARG A 154 -2.37 -10.76 -6.89
CA ARG A 154 -2.18 -11.75 -5.81
C ARG A 154 -1.73 -11.15 -4.49
N ILE A 155 -0.97 -10.06 -4.51
CA ILE A 155 -0.26 -9.55 -3.33
C ILE A 155 -0.71 -8.11 -3.02
N THR A 156 -0.28 -7.16 -3.85
CA THR A 156 -0.40 -5.72 -3.56
C THR A 156 -1.84 -5.30 -3.33
N ARG A 157 -2.78 -5.81 -4.13
CA ARG A 157 -4.19 -5.46 -4.04
C ARG A 157 -4.81 -5.83 -2.69
N HIS A 158 -4.39 -6.96 -2.13
CA HIS A 158 -4.86 -7.44 -0.83
C HIS A 158 -4.16 -6.73 0.33
N GLU A 159 -2.89 -6.39 0.13
CA GLU A 159 -2.06 -5.68 1.11
C GLU A 159 -2.54 -4.25 1.38
N ILE A 160 -2.89 -3.49 0.33
CA ILE A 160 -3.26 -2.07 0.45
C ILE A 160 -4.71 -1.86 0.88
N ASP A 161 -5.52 -2.92 0.95
CA ASP A 161 -6.93 -2.92 1.38
C ASP A 161 -7.76 -1.72 0.89
N ARG A 162 -7.76 -1.49 -0.43
CA ARG A 162 -8.52 -0.39 -1.09
C ARG A 162 -8.14 1.03 -0.67
N ARG A 163 -7.07 1.24 0.09
CA ARG A 163 -6.56 2.58 0.42
C ARG A 163 -6.21 3.34 -0.86
N PRO A 164 -6.50 4.64 -0.96
CA PRO A 164 -5.97 5.47 -2.04
C PRO A 164 -4.44 5.44 -2.04
N VAL A 165 -3.83 5.30 -3.21
CA VAL A 165 -2.37 5.13 -3.33
C VAL A 165 -1.72 6.19 -4.23
N ILE A 166 -0.45 6.44 -4.00
CA ILE A 166 0.43 7.15 -4.93
C ILE A 166 1.20 6.09 -5.72
N ALA A 167 0.85 5.93 -7.01
CA ALA A 167 1.48 4.97 -7.89
C ALA A 167 2.72 5.60 -8.56
N LEU A 168 3.90 5.07 -8.23
CA LEU A 168 5.20 5.58 -8.69
C LEU A 168 5.65 4.82 -9.94
N GLY A 169 5.41 5.42 -11.10
CA GLY A 169 5.78 4.87 -12.41
C GLY A 169 4.61 4.26 -13.18
N ARG A 170 4.85 4.02 -14.47
CA ARG A 170 3.82 3.59 -15.43
C ARG A 170 3.23 2.22 -15.08
N ASP A 171 4.04 1.27 -14.65
CA ASP A 171 3.59 -0.08 -14.34
C ASP A 171 2.70 -0.15 -13.10
N ALA A 172 3.08 0.56 -12.02
CA ALA A 172 2.27 0.67 -10.82
C ALA A 172 0.92 1.35 -11.12
N ALA A 173 0.93 2.45 -11.89
CA ALA A 173 -0.30 3.14 -12.29
C ALA A 173 -1.19 2.26 -13.19
N ARG A 174 -0.60 1.54 -14.14
CA ARG A 174 -1.33 0.59 -15.00
C ARG A 174 -2.03 -0.48 -14.17
N CYS A 175 -1.35 -1.08 -13.20
CA CYS A 175 -1.96 -2.09 -12.34
C CYS A 175 -3.09 -1.48 -11.49
N CYS A 176 -2.89 -0.30 -10.92
CA CYS A 176 -3.93 0.38 -10.15
C CYS A 176 -5.19 0.63 -11.02
N ALA A 177 -5.01 1.11 -12.26
CA ALA A 177 -6.12 1.30 -13.20
C ALA A 177 -6.81 -0.02 -13.57
N ARG A 178 -6.02 -1.07 -13.88
CA ARG A 178 -6.50 -2.41 -14.26
C ARG A 178 -7.41 -3.02 -13.19
N PHE A 179 -7.03 -2.88 -11.91
CA PHE A 179 -7.70 -3.53 -10.78
C PHE A 179 -8.64 -2.59 -10.00
N GLY A 180 -8.90 -1.39 -10.51
CA GLY A 180 -9.86 -0.45 -9.90
C GLY A 180 -9.40 0.12 -8.56
N VAL A 181 -8.08 0.28 -8.37
CA VAL A 181 -7.50 0.92 -7.18
C VAL A 181 -7.45 2.44 -7.41
N SER A 182 -8.07 3.20 -6.51
CA SER A 182 -8.00 4.67 -6.52
C SER A 182 -6.56 5.11 -6.35
N HIS A 183 -6.03 5.86 -7.31
CA HIS A 183 -4.62 6.24 -7.29
C HIS A 183 -4.34 7.61 -7.92
N GLN A 184 -3.27 8.24 -7.44
CA GLN A 184 -2.59 9.34 -8.12
C GLN A 184 -1.32 8.79 -8.78
N ALA A 185 -1.20 8.93 -10.09
CA ALA A 185 -0.01 8.49 -10.82
C ALA A 185 1.07 9.57 -10.81
N LEU A 186 2.30 9.20 -10.42
CA LEU A 186 3.49 10.04 -10.52
C LEU A 186 4.59 9.32 -11.31
N PRO A 187 5.55 10.04 -11.93
CA PRO A 187 6.75 9.41 -12.48
C PRO A 187 7.53 8.64 -11.42
N HIS A 188 8.18 7.56 -11.83
CA HIS A 188 9.04 6.77 -10.94
C HIS A 188 10.19 7.65 -10.39
N LEU A 189 10.55 7.50 -9.11
CA LEU A 189 11.55 8.38 -8.49
C LEU A 189 12.96 8.25 -9.10
N SER A 190 13.24 7.09 -9.70
CA SER A 190 14.47 6.86 -10.48
C SER A 190 14.37 7.23 -11.97
N ALA A 191 13.27 7.81 -12.44
CA ALA A 191 13.12 8.18 -13.86
C ALA A 191 14.21 9.17 -14.29
N ARG A 192 14.67 9.09 -15.54
CA ARG A 192 15.67 10.01 -16.09
C ARG A 192 15.02 11.34 -16.49
N GLY A 193 15.83 12.39 -16.67
CA GLY A 193 15.40 13.67 -17.26
C GLY A 193 15.04 14.78 -16.27
N GLU A 194 14.92 14.50 -14.98
CA GLU A 194 14.61 15.51 -13.96
C GLU A 194 15.62 15.50 -12.81
N SER A 195 15.83 16.66 -12.20
CA SER A 195 16.64 16.81 -11.00
C SER A 195 16.01 16.10 -9.80
N LEU A 196 16.85 15.70 -8.85
CA LEU A 196 16.44 15.05 -7.61
C LEU A 196 15.39 15.90 -6.85
N ASP A 197 15.62 17.21 -6.79
CA ASP A 197 14.75 18.19 -6.14
C ASP A 197 13.38 18.30 -6.79
N THR A 198 13.32 18.28 -8.13
CA THR A 198 12.05 18.39 -8.87
C THR A 198 11.17 17.17 -8.60
N LYS A 199 11.76 15.99 -8.61
CA LYS A 199 11.07 14.73 -8.28
C LYS A 199 10.59 14.73 -6.83
N ALA A 200 11.45 15.18 -5.92
CA ALA A 200 11.14 15.23 -4.49
C ALA A 200 9.97 16.18 -4.20
N ARG A 201 9.97 17.38 -4.80
CA ARG A 201 8.85 18.33 -4.69
C ARG A 201 7.54 17.74 -5.19
N ARG A 202 7.55 17.11 -6.37
CA ARG A 202 6.35 16.47 -6.94
C ARG A 202 5.75 15.40 -6.00
N LEU A 203 6.59 14.56 -5.39
CA LEU A 203 6.11 13.60 -4.41
C LEU A 203 5.62 14.28 -3.13
N ALA A 204 6.33 15.29 -2.62
CA ALA A 204 5.92 16.03 -1.43
C ALA A 204 4.55 16.71 -1.61
N ASP A 205 4.27 17.27 -2.78
CA ASP A 205 2.99 17.91 -3.10
C ASP A 205 1.82 16.90 -3.18
N ALA A 206 2.11 15.64 -3.50
CA ALA A 206 1.13 14.56 -3.55
C ALA A 206 0.86 13.91 -2.18
N LEU A 207 1.77 14.06 -1.22
CA LEU A 207 1.59 13.53 0.13
C LEU A 207 0.52 14.35 0.88
N PRO A 208 -0.46 13.70 1.53
CA PRO A 208 -1.53 14.41 2.21
C PRO A 208 -0.99 15.20 3.40
N GLN A 209 -1.41 16.46 3.49
CA GLN A 209 -0.95 17.35 4.56
C GLN A 209 -1.49 16.97 5.95
N SER A 210 -2.52 16.12 6.04
CA SER A 210 -3.07 15.64 7.31
C SER A 210 -2.12 14.71 8.08
N ALA A 211 -1.13 14.12 7.40
CA ALA A 211 -0.08 13.29 8.03
C ALA A 211 0.95 14.11 8.83
N LYS A 212 0.90 15.45 8.78
CA LYS A 212 1.82 16.37 9.46
C LYS A 212 1.70 16.40 11.00
N ARG A 213 0.91 15.52 11.62
CA ARG A 213 0.44 15.67 13.01
C ARG A 213 1.20 14.91 14.10
N HIS A 214 2.27 14.16 13.80
CA HIS A 214 2.99 13.40 14.83
C HIS A 214 4.33 14.01 15.31
N ALA A 215 4.50 15.33 15.17
CA ALA A 215 5.60 16.05 15.81
C ALA A 215 5.05 17.24 16.61
N ALA A 216 4.57 16.95 17.80
CA ALA A 216 4.54 17.87 18.94
C ALA A 216 5.17 17.14 20.12
#